data_AF-A0A6A3P2N8-F1
#
_entry.id   AF-A0A6A3P2N8-F1
#
_cell.length_a   1.000
_cell.length_b   1.000
_cell.length_c   1.000
_cell.angle_alpha   90.00
_cell.angle_beta   90.00
_cell.angle_gamma   90.00
#
_symmetry.space_group_name_H-M   'P 1'
#
loop_
_entity.id
_entity.type
_entity.pdbx_description
1 polymer ?
#
loop_
_entity_poly.entity_id
_entity_poly.type
_entity_poly.pdbx_seq_one_letter_code
_entity_poly.pdbx_strand_id
1 'polypeptide(L)'
;MEAPDAAIMEQRWGFLAPWCNVLQYRINYRTLEDAPLDVWGGQSRALHVMLPRRVGIYGEINDERSFQIEFQNTREALSLLAAVEHVDHMAWKFLLLKYCGVDLGKPGDEIFETEIPVRFCVLIESQAETDLIQLCGVNQRRYMSEAYVNTLGRIAELGGLGKNADGVDLDIPVRVIFNSTPKYDVMNKLTIEPIQNLVNIQAAEKIIREEWESYNWSLENQPVDSGMLRCTLVLEPMIADLRVFGCGNEIVETMASLI
;
A
#
# COMPACT_ATOMS: atom_id res chain seq x y z
N MET A 1 2.73 -30.14 -0.20
CA MET A 1 1.48 -29.55 0.30
C MET A 1 0.56 -29.42 -0.91
N GLU A 2 -0.58 -30.12 -0.94
CA GLU A 2 -1.50 -30.00 -2.09
C GLU A 2 -1.98 -28.55 -2.19
N ALA A 3 -1.94 -27.99 -3.41
CA ALA A 3 -2.52 -26.68 -3.65
C ALA A 3 -4.02 -26.76 -3.27
N PRO A 4 -4.54 -25.80 -2.50
CA PRO A 4 -5.95 -25.78 -2.15
C PRO A 4 -6.77 -25.80 -3.44
N ASP A 5 -7.87 -26.54 -3.44
CA ASP A 5 -8.74 -26.65 -4.61
C ASP A 5 -9.16 -25.25 -5.05
N ALA A 6 -8.69 -24.84 -6.23
CA ALA A 6 -8.96 -23.52 -6.78
C ALA A 6 -10.47 -23.25 -6.91
N ALA A 7 -11.30 -24.29 -7.04
CA ALA A 7 -12.76 -24.16 -7.05
C ALA A 7 -13.32 -23.75 -5.67
N ILE A 8 -12.76 -24.26 -4.57
CA ILE A 8 -13.15 -23.87 -3.21
C ILE A 8 -12.76 -22.41 -2.95
N MET A 9 -11.54 -22.02 -3.36
CA MET A 9 -11.08 -20.64 -3.22
C MET A 9 -11.93 -19.67 -4.06
N GLU A 10 -12.27 -20.05 -5.30
CA GLU A 10 -13.17 -19.26 -6.13
C GLU A 10 -14.55 -19.07 -5.48
N GLN A 11 -15.14 -20.15 -4.96
CA GLN A 11 -16.46 -20.10 -4.34
C GLN A 11 -16.47 -19.22 -3.09
N ARG A 12 -15.43 -19.31 -2.24
CA ARG A 12 -15.35 -18.56 -0.97
C ARG A 12 -14.95 -17.11 -1.19
N TRP A 13 -13.94 -16.87 -2.02
CA TRP A 13 -13.22 -15.58 -2.10
C TRP A 13 -13.37 -14.85 -3.43
N GLY A 14 -13.98 -15.46 -4.45
CA GLY A 14 -14.15 -14.86 -5.78
C GLY A 14 -14.96 -13.55 -5.80
N PHE A 15 -15.72 -13.25 -4.74
CA PHE A 15 -16.41 -11.96 -4.60
C PHE A 15 -15.45 -10.76 -4.49
N LEU A 16 -14.17 -10.99 -4.18
CA LEU A 16 -13.14 -9.97 -4.14
C LEU A 16 -12.53 -9.66 -5.52
N ALA A 17 -12.92 -10.40 -6.56
CA ALA A 17 -12.41 -10.17 -7.92
C ALA A 17 -12.52 -8.70 -8.38
N PRO A 18 -13.63 -7.96 -8.16
CA PRO A 18 -13.71 -6.55 -8.56
C PRO A 18 -12.66 -5.68 -7.88
N TRP A 19 -12.38 -5.90 -6.60
CA TRP A 19 -11.35 -5.18 -5.84
C TRP A 19 -9.94 -5.57 -6.30
N CYS A 20 -9.70 -6.85 -6.52
CA CYS A 20 -8.41 -7.35 -7.01
C CYS A 20 -8.11 -6.84 -8.43
N ASN A 21 -9.14 -6.67 -9.26
CA ASN A 21 -9.01 -6.11 -10.61
C ASN A 21 -8.59 -4.64 -10.59
N VAL A 22 -8.95 -3.86 -9.57
CA VAL A 22 -8.42 -2.49 -9.38
C VAL A 22 -6.90 -2.52 -9.25
N LEU A 23 -6.36 -3.54 -8.59
CA LEU A 23 -4.93 -3.72 -8.36
C LEU A 23 -4.22 -4.46 -9.49
N GLN A 24 -4.95 -4.95 -10.49
CA GLN A 24 -4.37 -5.68 -11.61
C GLN A 24 -3.31 -4.81 -12.30
N TYR A 25 -2.10 -5.36 -12.47
CA TYR A 25 -0.93 -4.66 -13.00
C TYR A 25 -0.37 -3.51 -12.13
N ARG A 26 -1.04 -3.13 -11.04
CA ARG A 26 -0.57 -2.12 -10.08
C ARG A 26 0.25 -2.73 -8.95
N ILE A 27 0.02 -4.00 -8.62
CA ILE A 27 0.78 -4.72 -7.60
C ILE A 27 1.69 -5.77 -8.22
N ASN A 28 2.95 -5.84 -7.77
CA ASN A 28 3.93 -6.80 -8.25
C ASN A 28 4.81 -7.29 -7.09
N TYR A 29 5.13 -8.58 -7.05
CA TYR A 29 6.09 -9.11 -6.08
C TYR A 29 7.49 -9.14 -6.67
N ARG A 30 8.35 -8.20 -6.26
CA ARG A 30 9.66 -7.97 -6.89
C ARG A 30 10.77 -7.85 -5.87
N THR A 31 11.99 -8.11 -6.32
CA THR A 31 13.20 -7.88 -5.54
C THR A 31 13.39 -6.38 -5.32
N LEU A 32 13.75 -6.00 -4.10
CA LEU A 32 14.26 -4.68 -3.77
C LEU A 32 15.72 -4.61 -4.24
N GLU A 33 15.94 -4.41 -5.54
CA GLU A 33 17.28 -4.44 -6.17
C GLU A 33 18.30 -3.50 -5.49
N ASP A 34 17.81 -2.43 -4.86
CA ASP A 34 18.62 -1.37 -4.26
C ASP A 34 18.51 -1.25 -2.73
N ALA A 35 17.75 -2.11 -2.06
CA ALA A 35 17.66 -2.08 -0.60
C ALA A 35 18.85 -2.84 0.04
N PRO A 36 19.47 -2.30 1.11
CA PRO A 36 20.44 -3.05 1.89
C PRO A 36 19.83 -4.37 2.41
N LEU A 37 20.61 -5.45 2.38
CA LEU A 37 20.18 -6.83 2.67
C LEU A 37 19.53 -7.02 4.06
N ASP A 38 19.74 -6.09 4.99
CA ASP A 38 19.29 -6.11 6.38
C ASP A 38 18.04 -5.27 6.65
N VAL A 39 17.59 -4.41 5.73
CA VAL A 39 16.44 -3.49 5.95
C VAL A 39 15.12 -4.25 6.20
N TRP A 40 15.07 -5.53 5.83
CA TRP A 40 13.88 -6.40 5.94
C TRP A 40 14.18 -7.73 6.64
N GLY A 41 15.21 -7.80 7.49
CA GLY A 41 15.54 -9.04 8.22
C GLY A 41 15.89 -10.22 7.31
N GLY A 42 16.44 -9.94 6.11
CA GLY A 42 16.84 -10.94 5.12
C GLY A 42 15.85 -11.17 3.98
N GLN A 43 14.67 -10.53 3.97
CA GLN A 43 13.71 -10.68 2.88
C GLN A 43 14.02 -9.71 1.73
N SER A 44 14.40 -10.24 0.58
CA SER A 44 14.83 -9.46 -0.59
C SER A 44 13.68 -8.98 -1.48
N ARG A 45 12.43 -9.39 -1.21
CA ARG A 45 11.27 -9.12 -2.05
C ARG A 45 10.11 -8.49 -1.29
N ALA A 46 9.38 -7.61 -1.96
CA ALA A 46 8.23 -6.89 -1.44
C ALA A 46 7.10 -6.81 -2.47
N LEU A 47 5.89 -6.48 -2.01
CA LEU A 47 4.77 -6.13 -2.90
C LEU A 47 4.89 -4.66 -3.29
N HIS A 48 5.39 -4.40 -4.49
CA HIS A 48 5.47 -3.07 -5.07
C HIS A 48 4.10 -2.65 -5.58
N VAL A 49 3.65 -1.47 -5.18
CA VAL A 49 2.37 -0.88 -5.53
C VAL A 49 2.59 0.40 -6.34
N MET A 50 1.96 0.46 -7.50
CA MET A 50 1.87 1.64 -8.35
C MET A 50 0.53 2.35 -8.09
N LEU A 51 0.60 3.52 -7.46
CA LEU A 51 -0.59 4.34 -7.21
C LEU A 51 -1.19 4.88 -8.53
N PRO A 52 -2.48 5.22 -8.56
CA PRO A 52 -3.09 5.93 -9.68
C PRO A 52 -2.32 7.21 -10.01
N ARG A 53 -2.27 7.55 -11.29
CA ARG A 53 -1.59 8.75 -11.77
C ARG A 53 -2.61 9.80 -12.16
N ARG A 54 -2.33 11.06 -11.85
CA ARG A 54 -3.11 12.19 -12.40
C ARG A 54 -2.85 12.38 -13.90
N VAL A 55 -1.71 11.90 -14.40
CA VAL A 55 -1.34 11.96 -15.81
C VAL A 55 -1.07 10.55 -16.33
N GLY A 56 -1.81 10.14 -17.35
CA GLY A 56 -1.67 8.85 -17.99
C GLY A 56 -0.36 8.71 -18.79
N ILE A 57 -0.11 7.50 -19.28
CA ILE A 57 1.16 7.15 -19.94
C ILE A 57 1.37 7.94 -21.24
N TYR A 58 0.28 8.36 -21.90
CA TYR A 58 0.33 9.15 -23.13
C TYR A 58 0.19 10.65 -22.89
N GLY A 59 0.23 11.10 -21.63
CA GLY A 59 0.16 12.51 -21.24
C GLY A 59 -1.27 13.05 -21.07
N GLU A 60 -2.29 12.18 -21.12
CA GLU A 60 -3.66 12.53 -20.82
C GLU A 60 -3.82 12.91 -19.33
N ILE A 61 -4.46 14.04 -19.06
CA ILE A 61 -4.75 14.47 -17.70
C ILE A 61 -6.08 13.85 -17.29
N ASN A 62 -6.06 13.03 -16.25
CA ASN A 62 -7.26 12.47 -15.65
C ASN A 62 -8.06 13.57 -14.96
N ASP A 63 -9.38 13.53 -15.06
CA ASP A 63 -10.21 14.44 -14.29
C ASP A 63 -10.04 14.14 -12.79
N GLU A 64 -10.00 15.20 -11.97
CA GLU A 64 -9.72 15.07 -10.54
C GLU A 64 -10.70 14.13 -9.85
N ARG A 65 -11.98 14.14 -10.24
CA ARG A 65 -13.00 13.29 -9.63
C ARG A 65 -12.74 11.81 -9.91
N SER A 66 -12.44 11.44 -11.15
CA SER A 66 -12.11 10.05 -11.50
C SER A 66 -10.81 9.59 -10.83
N PHE A 67 -9.79 10.47 -10.77
CA PHE A 67 -8.56 10.17 -10.04
C PHE A 67 -8.84 9.88 -8.56
N GLN A 68 -9.63 10.73 -7.89
CA GLN A 68 -9.98 10.54 -6.47
C GLN A 68 -10.72 9.23 -6.22
N ILE A 69 -11.65 8.85 -7.11
CA ILE A 69 -12.36 7.56 -7.04
C ILE A 69 -11.38 6.39 -7.23
N GLU A 70 -10.51 6.46 -8.24
CA GLU A 70 -9.53 5.40 -8.52
C GLU A 70 -8.52 5.25 -7.37
N PHE A 71 -8.08 6.37 -6.79
CA PHE A 71 -7.19 6.40 -5.64
C PHE A 71 -7.85 5.77 -4.41
N GLN A 72 -9.09 6.16 -4.09
CA GLN A 72 -9.84 5.55 -3.00
C GLN A 72 -10.03 4.04 -3.22
N ASN A 73 -10.43 3.63 -4.42
CA ASN A 73 -10.60 2.21 -4.75
C ASN A 73 -9.28 1.44 -4.62
N THR A 74 -8.15 2.02 -5.02
CA THR A 74 -6.82 1.40 -4.88
C THR A 74 -6.48 1.21 -3.41
N ARG A 75 -6.63 2.27 -2.59
CA ARG A 75 -6.39 2.22 -1.14
C ARG A 75 -7.25 1.17 -0.46
N GLU A 76 -8.55 1.17 -0.74
CA GLU A 76 -9.51 0.22 -0.16
C GLU A 76 -9.22 -1.22 -0.60
N ALA A 77 -8.85 -1.45 -1.87
CA ALA A 77 -8.47 -2.76 -2.36
C ALA A 77 -7.21 -3.33 -1.67
N LEU A 78 -6.20 -2.49 -1.40
CA LEU A 78 -5.00 -2.90 -0.65
C LEU A 78 -5.36 -3.34 0.77
N SER A 79 -6.21 -2.56 1.45
CA SER A 79 -6.72 -2.88 2.78
C SER A 79 -7.52 -4.18 2.80
N LEU A 80 -8.38 -4.42 1.80
CA LEU A 80 -9.16 -5.66 1.70
C LEU A 80 -8.28 -6.88 1.47
N LEU A 81 -7.26 -6.78 0.61
CA LEU A 81 -6.32 -7.88 0.45
C LEU A 81 -5.61 -8.16 1.78
N ALA A 82 -5.11 -7.13 2.47
CA ALA A 82 -4.45 -7.30 3.77
C ALA A 82 -5.37 -7.97 4.82
N ALA A 83 -6.64 -7.58 4.85
CA ALA A 83 -7.64 -8.22 5.70
C ALA A 83 -7.85 -9.71 5.38
N VAL A 84 -7.80 -10.09 4.10
CA VAL A 84 -7.89 -11.50 3.70
C VAL A 84 -6.68 -12.29 4.19
N GLU A 85 -5.48 -11.74 4.05
CA GLU A 85 -4.27 -12.42 4.52
C GLU A 85 -4.32 -12.73 6.02
N HIS A 86 -4.82 -11.77 6.80
CA HIS A 86 -5.00 -11.94 8.24
C HIS A 86 -5.91 -13.13 8.60
N VAL A 87 -6.92 -13.44 7.79
CA VAL A 87 -7.92 -14.48 8.09
C VAL A 87 -7.74 -15.78 7.29
N ASP A 88 -7.14 -15.73 6.11
CA ASP A 88 -6.93 -16.86 5.19
C ASP A 88 -5.76 -16.56 4.25
N HIS A 89 -4.54 -16.87 4.70
CA HIS A 89 -3.29 -16.67 3.92
C HIS A 89 -3.32 -17.37 2.54
N MET A 90 -3.97 -18.53 2.45
CA MET A 90 -4.05 -19.28 1.18
C MET A 90 -4.96 -18.58 0.18
N ALA A 91 -6.06 -17.98 0.65
CA ALA A 91 -6.91 -17.12 -0.16
C ALA A 91 -6.19 -15.87 -0.63
N TRP A 92 -5.39 -15.24 0.23
CA TRP A 92 -4.53 -14.10 -0.15
C TRP A 92 -3.61 -14.45 -1.32
N LYS A 93 -2.85 -15.55 -1.23
CA LYS A 93 -1.99 -16.02 -2.34
C LYS A 93 -2.80 -16.29 -3.61
N PHE A 94 -3.97 -16.92 -3.48
CA PHE A 94 -4.87 -17.18 -4.61
C PHE A 94 -5.35 -15.90 -5.30
N LEU A 95 -5.78 -14.88 -4.54
CA LEU A 95 -6.26 -13.61 -5.07
C LEU A 95 -5.14 -12.84 -5.80
N LEU A 96 -3.94 -12.80 -5.21
CA LEU A 96 -2.76 -12.19 -5.82
C LEU A 96 -2.43 -12.81 -7.19
N LEU A 97 -2.39 -14.15 -7.25
CA LEU A 97 -2.10 -14.89 -8.49
C LEU A 97 -3.21 -14.71 -9.54
N LYS A 98 -4.46 -14.93 -9.14
CA LYS A 98 -5.57 -15.09 -10.10
C LYS A 98 -6.11 -13.77 -10.61
N TYR A 99 -6.32 -12.80 -9.73
CA TYR A 99 -7.03 -11.57 -10.09
C TYR A 99 -6.13 -10.34 -10.10
N CYS A 100 -5.13 -10.26 -9.22
CA CYS A 100 -4.16 -9.15 -9.27
C CYS A 100 -3.08 -9.36 -10.35
N GLY A 101 -2.89 -10.59 -10.82
CA GLY A 101 -1.91 -10.93 -11.85
C GLY A 101 -0.46 -10.88 -11.35
N VAL A 102 -0.23 -11.09 -10.05
CA VAL A 102 1.10 -11.14 -9.46
C VAL A 102 1.78 -12.46 -9.84
N ASP A 103 2.99 -12.39 -10.39
CA ASP A 103 3.80 -13.58 -10.65
C ASP A 103 4.53 -14.01 -9.38
N LEU A 104 4.14 -15.17 -8.83
CA LEU A 104 4.80 -15.82 -7.68
C LEU A 104 5.60 -17.06 -8.09
N GLY A 105 5.86 -17.27 -9.39
CA GLY A 105 6.47 -18.49 -9.90
C GLY A 105 5.51 -19.68 -9.88
N LYS A 106 6.07 -20.90 -9.90
CA LYS A 106 5.34 -22.17 -9.96
C LYS A 106 5.47 -22.94 -8.64
N PRO A 107 4.55 -23.87 -8.35
CA PRO A 107 4.72 -24.80 -7.23
C PRO A 107 6.09 -25.49 -7.26
N GLY A 108 6.80 -25.46 -6.14
CA GLY A 108 8.20 -25.92 -6.03
C GLY A 108 9.28 -24.85 -6.26
N ASP A 109 8.94 -23.68 -6.80
CA ASP A 109 9.86 -22.52 -6.81
C ASP A 109 9.93 -21.91 -5.40
N GLU A 110 11.13 -21.47 -4.98
CA GLU A 110 11.34 -20.86 -3.66
C GLU A 110 10.37 -19.69 -3.39
N ILE A 111 10.11 -18.87 -4.41
CA ILE A 111 9.21 -17.70 -4.35
C ILE A 111 7.78 -18.12 -4.04
N PHE A 112 7.32 -19.24 -4.59
CA PHE A 112 5.94 -19.73 -4.44
C PHE A 112 5.72 -20.27 -3.02
N GLU A 113 6.70 -21.01 -2.51
CA GLU A 113 6.65 -21.62 -1.19
C GLU A 113 6.90 -20.61 -0.05
N THR A 114 7.63 -19.52 -0.32
CA THR A 114 7.90 -18.46 0.66
C THR A 114 6.60 -17.79 1.12
N GLU A 115 6.49 -17.53 2.41
CA GLU A 115 5.40 -16.74 2.98
C GLU A 115 5.55 -15.27 2.57
N ILE A 116 4.50 -14.70 2.00
CA ILE A 116 4.51 -13.33 1.47
C ILE A 116 3.93 -12.42 2.55
N PRO A 117 4.74 -11.55 3.17
CA PRO A 117 4.24 -10.64 4.19
C PRO A 117 3.34 -9.58 3.57
N VAL A 118 2.33 -9.16 4.32
CA VAL A 118 1.48 -8.01 3.98
C VAL A 118 2.24 -6.72 4.29
N ARG A 119 3.14 -6.35 3.39
CA ARG A 119 3.81 -5.05 3.41
C ARG A 119 3.85 -4.50 2.00
N PHE A 120 3.37 -3.27 1.83
CA PHE A 120 3.31 -2.61 0.53
C PHE A 120 4.45 -1.61 0.39
N CYS A 121 5.14 -1.68 -0.75
CA CYS A 121 6.14 -0.70 -1.15
C CYS A 121 5.56 0.19 -2.23
N VAL A 122 5.31 1.46 -1.92
CA VAL A 122 4.79 2.42 -2.90
C VAL A 122 5.92 3.08 -3.67
N LEU A 123 5.76 3.09 -4.99
CA LEU A 123 6.60 3.85 -5.90
C LEU A 123 5.96 5.22 -6.08
N ILE A 124 6.61 6.24 -5.56
CA ILE A 124 6.01 7.57 -5.49
C ILE A 124 6.48 8.44 -6.66
N GLU A 125 5.52 9.14 -7.26
CA GLU A 125 5.73 10.05 -8.39
C GLU A 125 5.79 11.51 -7.95
N SER A 126 5.63 12.44 -8.90
CA SER A 126 5.89 13.86 -8.74
C SER A 126 5.11 14.55 -7.61
N GLN A 127 3.99 13.98 -7.15
CA GLN A 127 3.14 14.57 -6.11
C GLN A 127 3.15 13.77 -4.82
N ALA A 128 4.36 13.37 -4.42
CA ALA A 128 4.63 12.51 -3.28
C ALA A 128 3.93 12.90 -1.99
N GLU A 129 3.91 14.20 -1.68
CA GLU A 129 3.37 14.69 -0.44
C GLU A 129 1.87 14.39 -0.32
N THR A 130 1.08 14.86 -1.29
CA THR A 130 -0.38 14.72 -1.29
C THR A 130 -0.81 13.27 -1.39
N ASP A 131 -0.14 12.48 -2.23
CA ASP A 131 -0.52 11.08 -2.45
C ASP A 131 -0.24 10.23 -1.19
N LEU A 132 0.86 10.50 -0.47
CA LEU A 132 1.14 9.83 0.81
C LEU A 132 0.12 10.18 1.89
N ILE A 133 -0.22 11.46 2.02
CA ILE A 133 -1.22 11.91 3.00
C ILE A 133 -2.58 11.26 2.68
N GLN A 134 -2.96 11.19 1.41
CA GLN A 134 -4.21 10.57 1.01
C GLN A 134 -4.23 9.05 1.23
N LEU A 135 -3.08 8.38 1.08
CA LEU A 135 -2.93 6.95 1.27
C LEU A 135 -2.90 6.55 2.75
N CYS A 136 -2.05 7.22 3.56
CA CYS A 136 -1.71 6.80 4.91
C CYS A 136 -2.20 7.77 6.01
N GLY A 137 -2.72 8.95 5.66
CA GLY A 137 -3.30 9.89 6.63
C GLY A 137 -4.65 9.43 7.19
N VAL A 138 -5.26 10.26 8.03
CA VAL A 138 -6.49 9.91 8.77
C VAL A 138 -7.75 9.82 7.91
N ASN A 139 -7.67 10.28 6.65
CA ASN A 139 -8.78 10.22 5.71
C ASN A 139 -9.27 8.80 5.43
N GLN A 140 -8.41 7.79 5.60
CA GLN A 140 -8.82 6.39 5.51
C GLN A 140 -9.81 5.95 6.61
N ARG A 141 -9.85 6.67 7.74
CA ARG A 141 -10.83 6.45 8.83
C ARG A 141 -12.10 7.27 8.63
N ARG A 142 -12.03 8.42 7.95
CA ARG A 142 -13.15 9.36 7.78
C ARG A 142 -13.97 9.12 6.52
N TYR A 143 -13.32 8.66 5.45
CA TYR A 143 -13.92 8.54 4.12
C TYR A 143 -13.73 7.11 3.61
N MET A 144 -14.68 6.25 3.96
CA MET A 144 -14.78 4.86 3.51
C MET A 144 -15.98 4.69 2.60
N SER A 145 -15.82 3.95 1.50
CA SER A 145 -16.96 3.59 0.67
C SER A 145 -17.84 2.54 1.37
N GLU A 146 -19.15 2.60 1.14
CA GLU A 146 -20.09 1.60 1.66
C GLU A 146 -19.74 0.19 1.15
N ALA A 147 -19.32 0.09 -0.11
CA ALA A 147 -18.88 -1.16 -0.72
C ALA A 147 -17.68 -1.76 0.03
N TYR A 148 -16.69 -0.94 0.42
CA TYR A 148 -15.53 -1.38 1.18
C TYR A 148 -15.92 -1.91 2.56
N VAL A 149 -16.74 -1.16 3.31
CA VAL A 149 -17.20 -1.58 4.64
C VAL A 149 -17.97 -2.90 4.58
N ASN A 150 -18.89 -3.05 3.62
CA ASN A 150 -19.63 -4.29 3.41
C ASN A 150 -18.71 -5.46 3.04
N THR A 151 -17.66 -5.20 2.25
CA THR A 151 -16.68 -6.23 1.86
C THR A 151 -15.83 -6.66 3.06
N LEU A 152 -15.38 -5.73 3.91
CA LEU A 152 -14.69 -6.04 5.16
C LEU A 152 -15.54 -6.90 6.10
N GLY A 153 -16.83 -6.56 6.26
CA GLY A 153 -17.75 -7.36 7.07
C GLY A 153 -17.83 -8.81 6.58
N ARG A 154 -17.91 -9.01 5.26
CA ARG A 154 -17.92 -10.36 4.66
C ARG A 154 -16.59 -11.10 4.85
N ILE A 155 -15.44 -10.42 4.80
CA ILE A 155 -14.14 -11.01 5.12
C ILE A 155 -14.11 -11.46 6.58
N ALA A 156 -14.57 -10.61 7.50
CA ALA A 156 -14.62 -10.93 8.92
C ALA A 156 -15.48 -12.18 9.20
N GLU A 157 -16.66 -12.27 8.60
CA GLU A 157 -17.54 -13.43 8.70
C GLU A 157 -16.88 -14.71 8.18
N LEU A 158 -16.21 -14.65 7.02
CA LEU A 158 -15.49 -15.80 6.44
C LEU A 158 -14.25 -16.21 7.26
N GLY A 159 -13.63 -15.24 7.94
CA GLY A 159 -12.53 -15.44 8.88
C GLY A 159 -12.98 -15.98 10.24
N GLY A 160 -14.28 -16.16 10.47
CA GLY A 160 -14.80 -16.68 11.73
C GLY A 160 -14.75 -15.68 12.88
N LEU A 161 -14.63 -14.38 12.61
CA LEU A 161 -14.80 -13.33 13.62
C LEU A 161 -16.27 -13.30 14.05
N GLY A 162 -16.59 -14.09 15.08
CA GLY A 162 -17.93 -14.17 15.62
C GLY A 162 -18.40 -12.84 16.20
N LYS A 163 -19.71 -12.68 16.36
CA LYS A 163 -20.34 -11.46 16.92
C LYS A 163 -19.92 -11.09 18.35
N ASN A 164 -19.18 -11.97 19.02
CA ASN A 164 -18.66 -11.79 20.38
C ASN A 164 -17.12 -11.77 20.41
N ALA A 165 -16.44 -11.85 19.25
CA ALA A 165 -15.00 -11.73 19.18
C ALA A 165 -14.61 -10.25 19.29
N ASP A 166 -13.45 -9.96 19.87
CA ASP A 166 -12.96 -8.59 19.93
C ASP A 166 -12.82 -8.01 18.52
N GLY A 167 -13.14 -6.72 18.38
CA GLY A 167 -12.92 -6.01 17.12
C GLY A 167 -11.43 -5.97 16.79
N VAL A 168 -11.09 -6.17 15.53
CA VAL A 168 -9.70 -6.24 15.07
C VAL A 168 -9.35 -4.98 14.30
N ASP A 169 -8.33 -4.26 14.77
CA ASP A 169 -7.75 -3.11 14.08
C ASP A 169 -6.39 -3.53 13.50
N LEU A 170 -6.30 -3.62 12.17
CA LEU A 170 -5.11 -4.05 11.45
C LEU A 170 -4.29 -2.84 11.02
N ASP A 171 -3.05 -2.79 11.50
CA ASP A 171 -2.03 -1.89 10.98
C ASP A 171 -1.27 -2.58 9.85
N ILE A 172 -1.35 -1.99 8.66
CA ILE A 172 -0.83 -2.53 7.41
C ILE A 172 0.38 -1.68 7.00
N PRO A 173 1.59 -2.22 7.08
CA PRO A 173 2.79 -1.45 6.80
C PRO A 173 2.90 -1.03 5.33
N VAL A 174 3.14 0.27 5.12
CA VAL A 174 3.44 0.89 3.82
C VAL A 174 4.80 1.56 3.90
N ARG A 175 5.71 1.25 2.98
CA ARG A 175 7.00 1.93 2.83
C ARG A 175 7.10 2.64 1.51
N VAL A 176 7.79 3.77 1.52
CA VAL A 176 8.18 4.47 0.30
C VAL A 176 9.51 3.94 -0.22
N ILE A 177 9.54 3.60 -1.51
CA ILE A 177 10.80 3.41 -2.23
C ILE A 177 11.12 4.72 -2.94
N PHE A 178 12.14 5.42 -2.44
CA PHE A 178 12.63 6.61 -3.10
C PHE A 178 13.33 6.25 -4.42
N ASN A 179 12.96 6.94 -5.49
CA ASN A 179 13.64 6.84 -6.77
C ASN A 179 14.46 8.11 -7.00
N SER A 180 15.76 7.93 -7.20
CA SER A 180 16.77 8.98 -7.44
C SER A 180 16.72 9.59 -8.83
N THR A 181 15.90 9.04 -9.73
CA THR A 181 15.77 9.54 -11.11
C THR A 181 14.89 10.80 -11.12
N PRO A 182 15.36 11.92 -11.73
CA PRO A 182 14.53 13.11 -11.90
C PRO A 182 13.21 12.77 -12.62
N LYS A 183 12.11 13.33 -12.14
CA LYS A 183 10.79 13.11 -12.73
C LYS A 183 10.25 14.41 -13.29
N TYR A 184 9.70 14.35 -14.50
CA TYR A 184 9.01 15.49 -15.08
C TYR A 184 7.55 15.51 -14.59
N ASP A 185 7.20 16.53 -13.82
CA ASP A 185 5.82 16.83 -13.46
C ASP A 185 5.13 17.50 -14.65
N VAL A 186 4.32 16.72 -15.35
CA VAL A 186 3.58 17.17 -16.53
C VAL A 186 2.55 18.25 -16.17
N MET A 187 1.95 18.19 -14.97
CA MET A 187 0.91 19.14 -14.53
C MET A 187 1.50 20.53 -14.31
N ASN A 188 2.61 20.58 -13.59
CA ASN A 188 3.29 21.83 -13.24
C ASN A 188 4.34 22.25 -14.29
N LYS A 189 4.58 21.42 -15.31
CA LYS A 189 5.59 21.60 -16.36
C LYS A 189 6.99 21.86 -15.79
N LEU A 190 7.33 21.11 -14.74
CA LEU A 190 8.56 21.29 -13.97
C LEU A 190 9.24 19.94 -13.78
N THR A 191 10.58 19.93 -13.85
CA THR A 191 11.35 18.77 -13.41
C THR A 191 11.42 18.82 -11.89
N ILE A 192 10.93 17.77 -11.25
CA ILE A 192 11.12 17.58 -9.82
C ILE A 192 12.47 16.92 -9.65
N GLU A 193 13.38 17.71 -9.12
CA GLU A 193 14.68 17.24 -8.71
C GLU A 193 14.51 16.23 -7.57
N PRO A 194 15.33 15.17 -7.52
CA PRO A 194 15.16 14.13 -6.52
C PRO A 194 15.22 14.63 -5.08
N ILE A 195 16.00 15.68 -4.80
CA ILE A 195 16.08 16.33 -3.49
C ILE A 195 14.72 16.91 -3.09
N GLN A 196 14.02 17.58 -4.01
CA GLN A 196 12.68 18.11 -3.75
C GLN A 196 11.69 16.97 -3.46
N ASN A 197 11.83 15.83 -4.13
CA ASN A 197 10.99 14.66 -3.86
C ASN A 197 11.24 14.10 -2.44
N LEU A 198 12.48 14.07 -1.96
CA LEU A 198 12.80 13.70 -0.56
C LEU A 198 12.13 14.65 0.44
N VAL A 199 12.22 15.97 0.20
CA VAL A 199 11.60 17.00 1.04
C VAL A 199 10.08 16.81 1.08
N ASN A 200 9.45 16.53 -0.06
CA ASN A 200 8.00 16.29 -0.14
C ASN A 200 7.58 15.03 0.64
N ILE A 201 8.37 13.95 0.58
CA ILE A 201 8.11 12.73 1.35
C ILE A 201 8.21 13.01 2.86
N GLN A 202 9.27 13.71 3.29
CA GLN A 202 9.43 14.08 4.70
C GLN A 202 8.28 14.98 5.20
N ALA A 203 7.88 15.96 4.39
CA ALA A 203 6.74 16.83 4.71
C ALA A 203 5.46 16.01 4.93
N ALA A 204 5.18 15.04 4.06
CA ALA A 204 4.06 14.12 4.23
C ALA A 204 4.18 13.25 5.48
N GLU A 205 5.35 12.66 5.76
CA GLU A 205 5.57 11.86 6.98
C GLU A 205 5.28 12.68 8.25
N LYS A 206 5.67 13.96 8.26
CA LYS A 206 5.36 14.87 9.35
C LYS A 206 3.86 15.15 9.46
N ILE A 207 3.22 15.52 8.36
CA ILE A 207 1.77 15.82 8.33
C ILE A 207 0.95 14.60 8.77
N ILE A 208 1.25 13.42 8.23
CA ILE A 208 0.56 12.16 8.58
C ILE A 208 0.67 11.89 10.08
N ARG A 209 1.87 12.06 10.66
CA ARG A 209 2.10 11.87 12.09
C ARG A 209 1.27 12.84 12.94
N GLU A 210 1.30 14.13 12.59
CA GLU A 210 0.53 15.16 13.30
C GLU A 210 -0.99 14.92 13.18
N GLU A 211 -1.49 14.51 12.01
CA GLU A 211 -2.89 14.13 11.81
C GLU A 211 -3.30 12.95 12.69
N TRP A 212 -2.48 11.89 12.73
CA TRP A 212 -2.75 10.71 13.55
C TRP A 212 -2.66 11.00 15.04
N GLU A 213 -1.68 11.79 15.50
CA GLU A 213 -1.60 12.25 16.88
C GLU A 213 -2.89 12.98 17.27
N SER A 214 -3.33 13.94 16.45
CA SER A 214 -4.58 14.67 16.68
C SER A 214 -5.80 13.75 16.72
N TYR A 215 -5.90 12.81 15.77
CA TYR A 215 -7.01 11.87 15.69
C TYR A 215 -7.03 10.90 16.89
N ASN A 216 -5.88 10.42 17.33
CA ASN A 216 -5.76 9.50 18.47
C ASN A 216 -6.21 10.13 19.79
N TRP A 217 -6.04 11.44 19.95
CA TRP A 217 -6.56 12.20 21.10
C TRP A 217 -8.03 12.63 20.96
N SER A 218 -8.63 12.41 19.79
CA SER A 218 -10.00 12.83 19.51
C SER A 218 -11.02 11.77 19.93
N LEU A 219 -12.27 12.19 20.13
CA LEU A 219 -13.40 11.28 20.32
C LEU A 219 -13.79 10.52 19.05
N GLU A 220 -13.19 10.84 17.89
CA GLU A 220 -13.44 10.10 16.65
C GLU A 220 -12.78 8.71 16.67
N ASN A 221 -11.70 8.54 17.45
CA ASN A 221 -10.98 7.27 17.54
C ASN A 221 -11.67 6.31 18.52
N GLN A 222 -12.72 5.66 18.04
CA GLN A 222 -13.43 4.64 18.80
C GLN A 222 -12.80 3.24 18.60
N PRO A 223 -12.92 2.34 19.58
CA PRO A 223 -12.60 0.93 19.41
C PRO A 223 -13.35 0.32 18.24
N VAL A 224 -12.80 -0.74 17.64
CA VAL A 224 -13.49 -1.51 16.61
C VAL A 224 -14.60 -2.33 17.27
N ASP A 225 -15.80 -2.29 16.69
CA ASP A 225 -16.93 -3.06 17.18
C ASP A 225 -16.65 -4.58 17.13
N SER A 226 -17.26 -5.32 18.06
CA SER A 226 -17.09 -6.77 18.15
C SER A 226 -17.45 -7.48 16.84
N GLY A 227 -16.58 -8.38 16.41
CA GLY A 227 -16.72 -9.13 15.15
C GLY A 227 -16.43 -8.32 13.88
N MET A 228 -15.96 -7.07 13.99
CA MET A 228 -15.61 -6.23 12.84
C MET A 228 -14.10 -6.15 12.61
N LEU A 229 -13.75 -5.86 11.35
CA LEU A 229 -12.38 -5.54 10.93
C LEU A 229 -12.30 -4.05 10.58
N ARG A 230 -11.20 -3.43 11.00
CA ARG A 230 -10.75 -2.13 10.52
C ARG A 230 -9.32 -2.28 10.03
N CYS A 231 -8.99 -1.58 8.94
CA CYS A 231 -7.67 -1.64 8.32
C CYS A 231 -7.10 -0.23 8.22
N THR A 232 -5.81 -0.10 8.49
CA THR A 232 -5.08 1.16 8.47
C THR A 232 -3.76 0.96 7.75
N LEU A 233 -3.58 1.63 6.61
CA LEU A 233 -2.28 1.75 5.96
C LEU A 233 -1.41 2.69 6.80
N VAL A 234 -0.35 2.15 7.39
CA VAL A 234 0.58 2.86 8.29
C VAL A 234 1.87 3.11 7.55
N LEU A 235 2.26 4.38 7.44
CA LEU A 235 3.52 4.77 6.82
C LEU A 235 4.71 4.42 7.74
N GLU A 236 5.52 3.47 7.30
CA GLU A 236 6.83 3.17 7.88
C GLU A 236 7.91 4.09 7.27
N PRO A 237 9.06 4.29 7.96
CA PRO A 237 10.14 5.11 7.46
C PRO A 237 10.55 4.75 6.02
N MET A 238 10.74 5.78 5.19
CA MET A 238 11.18 5.64 3.81
C MET A 238 12.50 4.84 3.69
N ILE A 239 12.60 4.05 2.62
CA ILE A 239 13.85 3.46 2.17
C ILE A 239 14.41 4.36 1.07
N ALA A 240 15.50 5.07 1.39
CA ALA A 240 16.21 5.91 0.45
C ALA A 240 17.50 5.25 -0.02
N ASP A 241 17.58 4.93 -1.31
CA ASP A 241 18.87 4.69 -1.94
C ASP A 241 19.45 6.01 -2.44
N LEU A 242 20.45 6.50 -1.70
CA LEU A 242 21.15 7.74 -2.03
C LEU A 242 22.49 7.51 -2.74
N ARG A 243 22.86 6.27 -3.09
CA ARG A 243 24.16 5.94 -3.70
C ARG A 243 24.40 6.67 -5.03
N VAL A 244 23.34 7.01 -5.74
CA VAL A 244 23.38 7.75 -7.02
C VAL A 244 23.67 9.25 -6.80
N PHE A 245 23.37 9.77 -5.62
CA PHE A 245 23.74 11.13 -5.23
C PHE A 245 25.16 11.13 -4.71
N GLY A 246 26.09 11.74 -5.43
CA GLY A 246 27.41 12.06 -4.87
C GLY A 246 27.28 12.89 -3.59
N CYS A 247 28.31 12.96 -2.75
CA CYS A 247 28.29 13.77 -1.51
C CYS A 247 28.40 15.29 -1.79
N GLY A 248 27.43 15.87 -2.48
CA GLY A 248 27.31 17.32 -2.65
C GLY A 248 26.80 18.00 -1.38
N ASN A 249 27.22 19.25 -1.14
CA ASN A 249 26.84 20.00 0.07
C ASN A 249 25.32 20.11 0.24
N GLU A 250 24.56 20.28 -0.85
CA GLU A 250 23.10 20.38 -0.82
C GLU A 250 22.42 19.11 -0.28
N ILE A 251 22.96 17.92 -0.59
CA ILE A 251 22.48 16.64 -0.07
C ILE A 251 22.87 16.48 1.39
N VAL A 252 24.08 16.90 1.77
CA VAL A 252 24.54 16.87 3.18
C VAL A 252 23.67 17.78 4.04
N GLU A 253 23.39 19.00 3.58
CA GLU A 253 22.53 19.97 4.26
C GLU A 253 21.09 19.46 4.34
N THR A 254 20.56 18.90 3.24
CA THR A 254 19.22 18.31 3.25
C THR A 254 19.17 17.16 4.25
N MET A 255 20.08 16.18 4.17
CA MET A 255 20.12 15.05 5.11
C MET A 255 20.31 15.50 6.57
N ALA A 256 21.09 16.54 6.84
CA ALA A 256 21.23 17.09 8.18
C ALA A 256 19.92 17.70 8.72
N SER A 257 19.04 18.19 7.84
CA SER A 257 17.69 18.64 8.20
C SER A 257 16.66 17.52 8.29
N LEU A 258 17.02 16.29 7.87
CA LEU A 258 16.16 15.10 7.95
C LEU A 258 16.34 14.31 9.26
N ILE A 259 17.35 14.62 10.08
CA ILE A 259 17.64 13.99 11.38
C ILE A 259 17.00 14.80 12.51
#